data_AF-A0A5C7LGY9-F1
#
_entry.id   AF-A0A5C7LGY9-F1
#
_cell.length_a   1.000
_cell.length_b   1.000
_cell.length_c   1.000
_cell.angle_alpha   90.00
_cell.angle_beta   90.00
_cell.angle_gamma   90.00
#
_symmetry.space_group_name_H-M   'P 1'
#
loop_
_entity.id
_entity.type
_entity.pdbx_description
1 polymer ?
#
loop_
_entity_poly.entity_id
_entity_poly.type
_entity_poly.pdbx_seq_one_letter_code
_entity_poly.pdbx_strand_id
1 'polypeptide(L)'
;MNKHSDPKLKAAAEEIKAVLHKHDIAGMITLQGVGSLEFVREFSPSWSCARLEELSAGVFTIRVRAKAADIPSAAARKETIERTLGMFLGFHHQAQEDTKIMEQLVMMIAKQGIEFSNVIREG
;
A
#
# COMPACT_ATOMS: atom_id res chain seq x y z
N MET A 1 11.73 -14.29 -5.62
CA MET A 1 10.62 -14.53 -4.67
C MET A 1 9.65 -15.50 -5.32
N ASN A 2 9.47 -16.70 -4.75
CA ASN A 2 8.52 -17.67 -5.28
C ASN A 2 7.10 -17.17 -5.10
N LYS A 3 6.30 -17.26 -6.17
CA LYS A 3 4.91 -16.78 -6.27
C LYS A 3 3.92 -17.72 -5.55
N HIS A 4 4.36 -18.38 -4.47
CA HIS A 4 3.47 -19.15 -3.61
C HIS A 4 2.87 -18.20 -2.59
N SER A 5 1.58 -17.89 -2.75
CA SER A 5 0.87 -17.10 -1.76
C SER A 5 0.79 -17.87 -0.46
N ASP A 6 1.23 -17.26 0.64
CA ASP A 6 1.08 -17.83 1.97
C ASP A 6 -0.40 -17.71 2.41
N PRO A 7 -1.09 -18.83 2.67
CA PRO A 7 -2.50 -18.81 3.08
C PRO A 7 -2.75 -17.97 4.34
N LYS A 8 -1.79 -17.90 5.27
CA LYS A 8 -1.90 -17.08 6.48
C LYS A 8 -1.92 -15.60 6.13
N LEU A 9 -1.03 -15.17 5.23
CA LEU A 9 -0.98 -13.77 4.80
C LEU A 9 -2.25 -13.38 4.04
N LYS A 10 -2.77 -14.28 3.20
CA LYS A 10 -4.05 -14.07 2.51
C LYS A 10 -5.23 -13.92 3.48
N ALA A 11 -5.33 -14.80 4.47
CA ALA A 11 -6.39 -14.71 5.48
C ALA A 11 -6.32 -13.36 6.23
N ALA A 12 -5.12 -12.97 6.69
CA ALA A 12 -4.91 -11.68 7.35
C ALA A 12 -5.22 -10.49 6.42
N ALA A 13 -4.86 -10.58 5.14
CA ALA A 13 -5.16 -9.55 4.15
C ALA A 13 -6.67 -9.32 3.99
N GLU A 14 -7.47 -10.40 3.93
CA GLU A 14 -8.93 -10.29 3.84
C GLU A 14 -9.55 -9.72 5.13
N GLU A 15 -9.04 -10.08 6.30
CA GLU A 15 -9.48 -9.47 7.58
C GLU A 15 -9.20 -7.97 7.62
N ILE A 16 -8.01 -7.55 7.19
CA ILE A 16 -7.64 -6.13 7.12
C ILE A 16 -8.53 -5.39 6.12
N LYS A 17 -8.76 -5.95 4.92
CA LYS A 17 -9.70 -5.36 3.95
C LYS A 17 -11.09 -5.18 4.56
N ALA A 18 -11.60 -6.18 5.27
CA ALA A 18 -12.91 -6.11 5.92
C ALA A 18 -12.96 -4.97 6.96
N VAL A 19 -11.90 -4.76 7.73
CA VAL A 19 -11.79 -3.62 8.67
C VAL A 19 -11.80 -2.28 7.93
N LEU A 20 -10.99 -2.14 6.86
CA LEU A 20 -10.92 -0.91 6.07
C LEU A 20 -12.28 -0.55 5.46
N HIS A 21 -12.97 -1.53 4.87
CA HIS A 21 -14.32 -1.35 4.33
C HIS A 21 -15.34 -0.99 5.42
N LYS A 22 -15.32 -1.71 6.55
CA LYS A 22 -16.26 -1.47 7.66
C LYS A 22 -16.19 -0.04 8.20
N HIS A 23 -14.99 0.54 8.21
CA HIS A 23 -14.76 1.87 8.77
C HIS A 23 -14.67 2.98 7.73
N ASP A 24 -14.87 2.66 6.45
CA ASP A 24 -14.78 3.61 5.34
C ASP A 24 -13.39 4.29 5.22
N ILE A 25 -12.33 3.49 5.38
CA ILE A 25 -10.94 3.92 5.43
C ILE A 25 -10.19 3.44 4.19
N ALA A 26 -9.37 4.32 3.62
CA ALA A 26 -8.37 3.92 2.63
C ALA A 26 -7.09 3.42 3.31
N GLY A 27 -6.41 2.44 2.71
CA GLY A 27 -5.20 1.88 3.28
C GLY A 27 -4.25 1.29 2.24
N MET A 28 -2.96 1.32 2.57
CA MET A 28 -1.87 0.65 1.86
C MET A 28 -1.01 -0.09 2.88
N ILE A 29 -1.07 -1.43 2.87
CA ILE A 29 -0.44 -2.28 3.90
C ILE A 29 0.40 -3.36 3.21
N THR A 30 1.57 -3.62 3.78
CA THR A 30 2.47 -4.72 3.40
C THR A 30 2.56 -5.72 4.54
N LEU A 31 2.34 -7.01 4.25
CA LEU A 31 2.47 -8.11 5.19
C LEU A 31 3.64 -9.00 4.79
N GLN A 32 4.56 -9.24 5.73
CA GLN A 32 5.74 -10.09 5.53
C GLN A 32 5.55 -11.44 6.24
N GLY A 33 5.63 -12.53 5.49
CA GLY A 33 5.78 -13.90 6.00
C GLY A 33 7.24 -14.36 5.90
N VAL A 34 7.53 -15.61 6.27
CA VAL A 34 8.93 -16.12 6.29
C VAL A 34 9.57 -16.17 4.89
N GLY A 35 8.78 -16.27 3.82
CA GLY A 35 9.29 -16.33 2.43
C GLY A 35 8.39 -15.66 1.39
N SER A 36 7.41 -14.90 1.84
CA SER A 36 6.34 -14.35 1.01
C SER A 36 5.96 -12.95 1.49
N LEU A 37 5.37 -12.19 0.59
CA LEU A 37 4.81 -10.87 0.82
C LEU A 37 3.36 -10.87 0.35
N GLU A 38 2.52 -10.16 1.06
CA GLU A 38 1.14 -9.90 0.66
C GLU A 38 0.86 -8.41 0.78
N PHE A 39 0.09 -7.86 -0.17
CA PHE A 39 -0.15 -6.43 -0.26
C PHE A 39 -1.65 -6.15 -0.23
N VAL A 40 -2.08 -5.29 0.68
CA VAL A 40 -3.45 -4.81 0.76
C VAL A 40 -3.50 -3.36 0.30
N ARG A 41 -4.36 -3.08 -0.68
CA ARG A 41 -4.62 -1.73 -1.20
C ARG A 41 -6.12 -1.52 -1.25
N GLU A 42 -6.61 -0.56 -0.46
CA GLU A 42 -8.00 -0.11 -0.48
C GLU A 42 -8.02 1.39 -0.76
N PHE A 43 -8.45 1.78 -1.96
CA PHE A 43 -8.47 3.19 -2.41
C PHE A 43 -9.88 3.67 -2.78
N SER A 44 -10.89 2.86 -2.45
CA SER A 44 -12.29 3.09 -2.82
C SER A 44 -13.24 3.32 -1.63
N PRO A 45 -12.85 4.07 -0.58
CA PRO A 45 -13.82 4.47 0.43
C PRO A 45 -14.92 5.35 -0.20
N SER A 46 -16.05 5.46 0.48
CA SER A 46 -17.26 6.12 0.01
C SER A 46 -17.04 7.59 -0.37
N TRP A 47 -16.09 8.26 0.30
CA TRP A 47 -15.72 9.65 0.06
C TRP A 47 -14.70 9.84 -1.08
N SER A 48 -14.11 8.75 -1.62
CA SER A 48 -13.15 8.80 -2.72
C SER A 48 -13.87 8.65 -4.06
N CYS A 49 -13.55 9.49 -5.04
CA CYS A 49 -13.98 9.33 -6.43
C CYS A 49 -13.07 8.40 -7.24
N ALA A 50 -12.00 7.86 -6.66
CA ALA A 50 -11.09 6.95 -7.33
C ALA A 50 -11.52 5.49 -7.18
N ARG A 51 -11.35 4.71 -8.24
CA ARG A 51 -11.44 3.25 -8.22
C ARG A 51 -10.21 2.68 -8.91
N LEU A 52 -9.54 1.75 -8.24
CA LEU A 52 -8.41 1.02 -8.81
C LEU A 52 -8.98 -0.10 -9.69
N GLU A 53 -8.60 -0.14 -10.95
CA GLU A 53 -9.00 -1.18 -11.89
C GLU A 53 -7.72 -1.90 -12.35
N GLU A 54 -7.68 -3.23 -12.26
CA GLU A 54 -6.58 -4.01 -12.81
C GLU A 54 -6.84 -4.24 -14.31
N LEU A 55 -5.94 -3.75 -15.16
CA LEU A 55 -6.04 -3.91 -16.62
C LEU A 55 -5.46 -5.25 -17.07
N SER A 56 -4.38 -5.67 -16.44
CA SER A 56 -3.69 -6.94 -16.64
C SER A 56 -2.86 -7.25 -15.40
N ALA A 57 -2.32 -8.47 -15.29
CA ALA A 57 -1.63 -8.94 -14.10
C ALA A 57 -0.55 -7.95 -13.59
N GLY A 58 -0.86 -7.22 -12.52
CA GLY A 58 0.02 -6.23 -11.91
C GLY A 58 0.04 -4.84 -12.55
N VAL A 59 -0.77 -4.60 -13.58
CA VAL A 59 -0.95 -3.28 -14.22
C VAL A 59 -2.27 -2.69 -13.76
N PHE A 60 -2.19 -1.59 -13.02
CA PHE A 60 -3.36 -0.90 -12.48
C PHE A 60 -3.61 0.41 -13.20
N THR A 61 -4.88 0.71 -13.43
CA THR A 61 -5.34 2.05 -13.80
C THR A 61 -6.20 2.62 -12.68
N ILE A 62 -6.29 3.94 -12.64
CA ILE A 62 -7.19 4.65 -11.75
C ILE A 62 -8.32 5.24 -12.57
N ARG A 63 -9.55 4.83 -12.23
CA ARG A 63 -10.75 5.46 -12.76
C ARG A 63 -11.24 6.50 -11.76
N VAL A 64 -11.28 7.75 -12.20
CA VAL A 64 -11.81 8.86 -11.40
C VAL A 64 -13.23 9.19 -11.88
N ARG A 65 -14.24 8.92 -11.05
CA ARG A 65 -15.64 9.25 -11.35
C ARG A 65 -16.07 10.47 -10.52
N ALA A 66 -15.88 11.65 -11.10
CA ALA A 66 -16.32 12.92 -10.52
C ALA A 66 -17.27 13.68 -11.48
N LYS A 67 -18.18 12.97 -12.14
CA LYS A 67 -19.11 13.61 -13.08
C LYS A 67 -20.10 14.49 -12.31
N ALA A 68 -20.46 15.63 -12.90
CA ALA A 68 -21.44 16.56 -12.29
C ALA A 68 -22.80 15.91 -12.01
N ALA A 69 -23.18 14.90 -12.80
CA ALA A 69 -24.43 14.15 -12.62
C ALA A 69 -24.40 13.20 -11.41
N ASP A 70 -23.22 12.78 -10.97
CA ASP A 70 -23.04 11.79 -9.90
C ASP A 70 -22.85 12.47 -8.52
N ILE A 71 -22.66 13.80 -8.48
CA ILE A 71 -22.32 14.55 -7.26
C ILE A 71 -23.26 15.75 -7.10
N PRO A 72 -23.92 15.94 -5.93
CA PRO A 72 -25.05 16.87 -5.78
C PRO A 72 -24.76 18.35 -6.07
N SER A 73 -23.50 18.77 -5.97
CA SER A 73 -23.11 20.16 -6.18
C SER A 73 -21.66 20.31 -6.64
N ALA A 74 -21.32 21.48 -7.20
CA ALA A 74 -19.95 21.80 -7.57
C ALA A 74 -19.00 21.84 -6.36
N ALA A 75 -19.50 22.30 -5.19
CA ALA A 75 -18.74 22.31 -3.95
C ALA A 75 -18.44 20.90 -3.44
N ALA A 76 -19.46 20.04 -3.39
CA ALA A 76 -19.28 18.63 -3.01
C ALA A 76 -18.33 17.90 -3.97
N ARG A 77 -18.40 18.20 -5.28
CA ARG A 77 -17.47 17.64 -6.26
C ARG A 77 -16.03 18.07 -6.00
N LYS A 78 -15.81 19.34 -5.70
CA LYS A 78 -14.48 19.87 -5.36
C LYS A 78 -13.93 19.15 -4.12
N GLU A 79 -14.73 19.05 -3.07
CA GLU A 79 -14.35 18.38 -1.82
C GLU A 79 -14.00 16.89 -2.02
N THR A 80 -14.81 16.14 -2.78
CA THR A 80 -14.52 14.74 -3.13
C THR A 80 -13.19 14.61 -3.88
N ILE A 81 -12.92 15.50 -4.85
CA ILE A 81 -11.67 15.50 -5.62
C ILE A 81 -10.49 15.80 -4.69
N GLU A 82 -10.60 16.83 -3.84
CA GLU A 82 -9.54 17.23 -2.92
C GLU A 82 -9.21 16.13 -1.91
N ARG A 83 -10.23 15.46 -1.34
CA ARG A 83 -10.03 14.30 -0.45
C ARG A 83 -9.34 13.15 -1.16
N THR A 84 -9.80 12.82 -2.37
CA THR A 84 -9.21 11.75 -3.18
C THR A 84 -7.75 12.06 -3.51
N LEU A 85 -7.44 13.30 -3.91
CA LEU A 85 -6.08 13.72 -4.20
C LEU A 85 -5.20 13.70 -2.94
N GLY A 86 -5.70 14.24 -1.83
CA GLY A 86 -5.00 14.23 -0.54
C GLY A 86 -4.64 12.82 -0.08
N MET A 87 -5.53 11.84 -0.27
CA MET A 87 -5.26 10.43 0.00
C MET A 87 -4.06 9.91 -0.80
N PHE A 88 -4.04 10.09 -2.13
CA PHE A 88 -2.94 9.59 -2.96
C PHE A 88 -1.62 10.32 -2.68
N LEU A 89 -1.66 11.63 -2.44
CA LEU A 89 -0.48 12.40 -2.05
C LEU A 89 0.06 11.93 -0.69
N GLY A 90 -0.83 11.65 0.27
CA GLY A 90 -0.46 11.08 1.57
C GLY A 90 0.21 9.71 1.44
N PHE A 91 -0.38 8.79 0.66
CA PHE A 91 0.24 7.48 0.41
C PHE A 91 1.56 7.59 -0.36
N HIS A 92 1.67 8.50 -1.32
CA HIS A 92 2.92 8.73 -2.04
C HIS A 92 4.02 9.24 -1.11
N HIS A 93 3.70 10.21 -0.26
CA HIS A 93 4.63 10.74 0.73
C HIS A 93 5.08 9.64 1.70
N GLN A 94 4.14 8.86 2.25
CA GLN A 94 4.47 7.74 3.13
C GLN A 94 5.41 6.74 2.45
N ALA A 95 5.13 6.36 1.19
CA ALA A 95 5.98 5.43 0.45
C ALA A 95 7.41 5.97 0.24
N GLN A 96 7.57 7.28 0.06
CA GLN A 96 8.89 7.91 -0.02
C GLN A 96 9.63 7.85 1.32
N GLU A 97 8.95 8.11 2.44
CA GLU A 97 9.54 8.00 3.78
C GLU A 97 9.91 6.55 4.11
N ASP A 98 9.03 5.60 3.80
CA ASP A 98 9.29 4.16 3.98
C ASP A 98 10.52 3.72 3.18
N THR A 99 10.69 4.22 1.95
CA THR A 99 11.86 3.92 1.12
C THR A 99 13.15 4.38 1.80
N LYS A 100 13.19 5.62 2.31
CA LYS A 100 14.36 6.16 3.01
C LYS A 100 14.69 5.35 4.26
N ILE A 101 13.68 5.01 5.05
CA ILE A 101 13.84 4.18 6.26
C ILE A 101 14.40 2.81 5.89
N MET A 102 13.84 2.17 4.86
CA MET A 102 14.29 0.86 4.40
C MET A 102 15.73 0.88 3.89
N GLU A 103 16.14 1.92 3.16
CA GLU A 103 17.54 2.10 2.74
C GLU A 103 18.49 2.16 3.95
N GLN A 104 18.14 2.92 4.98
CA GLN A 104 18.94 3.00 6.21
C GLN A 104 19.03 1.65 6.91
N LEU A 105 17.90 0.94 7.06
CA LEU A 105 17.87 -0.38 7.70
C LEU A 105 18.70 -1.42 6.93
N VAL A 106 18.63 -1.41 5.60
CA VAL A 106 19.44 -2.30 4.75
C VAL A 106 20.92 -2.03 4.96
N MET A 107 21.34 -0.76 5.00
CA MET A 107 22.73 -0.40 5.25
C MET A 107 23.22 -0.86 6.64
N MET A 108 22.38 -0.74 7.67
CA MET A 108 22.70 -1.21 9.01
C MET A 108 22.86 -2.74 9.07
N ILE A 109 21.93 -3.48 8.45
CA ILE A 109 21.99 -4.96 8.40
C ILE A 109 23.20 -5.41 7.58
N ALA A 110 23.49 -4.76 6.43
CA ALA A 110 24.64 -5.08 5.61
C ALA A 110 25.96 -4.92 6.38
N LYS A 111 26.09 -3.85 7.17
CA LYS A 111 27.25 -3.64 8.04
C LYS A 111 27.42 -4.77 9.05
N GLN A 112 26.34 -5.16 9.75
CA GLN A 112 26.39 -6.28 10.70
C GLN A 112 26.71 -7.61 10.01
N GLY A 113 26.15 -7.87 8.82
CA GLY A 113 26.43 -9.07 8.04
C GLY A 113 27.91 -9.20 7.64
N ILE A 114 28.54 -8.08 7.27
CA ILE A 114 29.99 -8.01 7.03
C ILE A 114 30.77 -8.33 8.32
N GLU A 115 30.38 -7.74 9.45
CA GLU A 115 31.02 -8.01 10.76
C GLU A 115 30.93 -9.49 11.14
N PHE A 116 29.77 -10.15 10.98
CA PHE A 116 29.63 -11.60 11.21
C PHE A 116 30.51 -12.44 10.28
N SER A 117 30.62 -12.07 9.00
CA SER A 117 31.49 -12.79 8.06
C SER A 117 32.99 -12.68 8.40
N ASN A 118 33.40 -11.59 9.06
CA ASN A 118 34.79 -11.38 9.48
C ASN A 118 35.12 -12.19 10.73
N VAL A 119 34.18 -12.29 11.70
CA VAL A 119 34.35 -13.13 12.91
C VAL A 119 34.48 -14.62 12.56
N ILE A 120 33.76 -15.11 11.54
CA ILE A 120 33.87 -16.52 11.10
C ILE A 120 35.21 -16.81 10.38
N ARG A 121 35.90 -15.79 9.86
CA ARG A 121 37.20 -15.96 9.20
C ARG A 121 38.39 -15.91 10.15
N GLU A 122 38.19 -15.36 11.36
CA GLU A 122 39.23 -15.17 12.37
C GLU A 122 39.18 -16.20 13.51
N GLY A 123 38.16 -17.06 13.55
CA GLY A 123 38.01 -18.18 14.51
C GLY A 123 38.15 -19.54 13.84
#